data_AF-A0A3M1Y1E4-F1
#
_entry.id   AF-A0A3M1Y1E4-F1
#
_cell.length_a   1.000
_cell.length_b   1.000
_cell.length_c   1.000
_cell.angle_alpha   90.00
_cell.angle_beta   90.00
_cell.angle_gamma   90.00
#
_symmetry.space_group_name_H-M   'P 1'
#
loop_
_entity.id
_entity.type
_entity.pdbx_description
1 polymer ?
#
loop_
_entity_poly.entity_id
_entity_poly.type
_entity_poly.pdbx_seq_one_letter_code
_entity_poly.pdbx_strand_id
1 'polypeptide(L)'
;ANYEEVGHGGAAGFPPDLAELLAVDMGAIGKGQAGDEFSVSICVKDGGGPYHFDMNNKLRHLAQTHNIPHHVDIYTYYSSDGTAYWRAGGAAKVGLVGPGVDGSHAYERTHQDSLYHTTHLLARYILAG
;
A
#
# COMPACT_ATOMS: atom_id res chain seq x y z
N ALA A 1 -11.81 0.23 -4.33
CA ALA A 1 -12.91 0.47 -5.30
C ALA A 1 -13.48 -0.88 -5.76
N ASN A 2 -14.69 -0.95 -6.34
CA ASN A 2 -15.33 -2.24 -6.67
C ASN A 2 -14.78 -2.93 -7.94
N TYR A 3 -13.81 -2.32 -8.63
CA TYR A 3 -13.29 -2.77 -9.94
C TYR A 3 -11.75 -2.84 -9.97
N GLU A 4 -11.09 -2.89 -8.81
CA GLU A 4 -9.62 -3.00 -8.68
C GLU A 4 -9.12 -4.26 -9.42
N GLU A 5 -9.74 -5.40 -9.14
CA GLU A 5 -9.45 -6.73 -9.73
C GLU A 5 -9.58 -6.81 -11.26
N VAL A 6 -10.16 -5.78 -11.89
CA VAL A 6 -10.27 -5.65 -13.37
C VAL A 6 -9.59 -4.39 -13.90
N GLY A 7 -8.75 -3.73 -13.10
CA GLY A 7 -7.88 -2.63 -13.49
C GLY A 7 -8.55 -1.26 -13.63
N HIS A 8 -9.77 -1.08 -13.10
CA HIS A 8 -10.51 0.19 -13.18
C HIS A 8 -10.77 0.82 -11.80
N GLY A 9 -10.44 0.11 -10.72
CA GLY A 9 -10.51 0.67 -9.38
C GLY A 9 -9.55 1.87 -9.23
N GLY A 10 -9.92 2.85 -8.41
CA GLY A 10 -9.08 4.03 -8.16
C GLY A 10 -8.91 5.00 -9.35
N ALA A 11 -9.48 4.76 -10.53
CA ALA A 11 -9.21 5.57 -11.72
C ALA A 11 -9.89 6.96 -11.72
N ALA A 12 -10.95 7.17 -10.95
CA ALA A 12 -11.74 8.41 -10.96
C ALA A 12 -12.50 8.64 -9.64
N GLY A 13 -13.15 9.80 -9.51
CA GLY A 13 -13.99 10.15 -8.35
C GLY A 13 -13.26 10.92 -7.24
N PHE A 14 -12.00 11.29 -7.48
CA PHE A 14 -11.19 12.10 -6.57
C PHE A 14 -11.31 13.59 -6.87
N PRO A 15 -11.19 14.46 -5.85
CA PRO A 15 -11.20 15.90 -6.05
C PRO A 15 -9.95 16.35 -6.86
N PRO A 16 -10.05 17.44 -7.64
CA PRO A 16 -8.97 17.88 -8.53
C PRO A 16 -7.72 18.39 -7.79
N ASP A 17 -7.87 18.79 -6.53
CA ASP A 17 -6.83 19.27 -5.63
C ASP A 17 -6.31 18.18 -4.66
N LEU A 18 -6.55 16.91 -4.97
CA LEU A 18 -6.04 15.79 -4.17
C LEU A 18 -4.50 15.85 -4.07
N ALA A 19 -3.99 16.05 -2.85
CA ALA A 19 -2.56 16.14 -2.60
C ALA A 19 -1.88 14.76 -2.51
N GLU A 20 -2.49 13.84 -1.77
CA GLU A 20 -1.95 12.51 -1.49
C GLU A 20 -3.04 11.45 -1.66
N LEU A 21 -2.68 10.30 -2.22
CA LEU A 21 -3.51 9.11 -2.31
C LEU A 21 -2.77 7.93 -1.70
N LEU A 22 -3.27 7.43 -0.57
CA LEU A 22 -2.76 6.20 0.03
C LEU A 22 -3.68 5.04 -0.34
N ALA A 23 -3.23 4.18 -1.25
CA ALA A 23 -3.88 2.91 -1.51
C ALA A 23 -3.61 1.95 -0.35
N VAL A 24 -4.64 1.21 0.05
CA VAL A 24 -4.55 0.17 1.09
C VAL A 24 -4.90 -1.16 0.46
N ASP A 25 -3.91 -2.04 0.33
CA ASP A 25 -4.07 -3.36 -0.27
C ASP A 25 -3.09 -4.36 0.36
N MET A 26 -3.34 -5.64 0.19
CA MET A 26 -2.51 -6.70 0.76
C MET A 26 -1.05 -6.64 0.29
N GLY A 27 -0.14 -6.89 1.23
CA GLY A 27 1.25 -7.23 0.94
C GLY A 27 1.38 -8.73 0.73
N ALA A 28 1.43 -9.19 -0.52
CA ALA A 28 1.55 -10.63 -0.80
C ALA A 28 2.87 -11.20 -0.25
N ILE A 29 2.77 -12.24 0.56
CA ILE A 29 3.91 -12.98 1.11
C ILE A 29 4.29 -14.09 0.13
N GLY A 30 5.58 -14.26 -0.11
CA GLY A 30 6.05 -15.31 -0.99
C GLY A 30 7.54 -15.27 -1.25
N LYS A 31 8.02 -16.25 -2.00
CA LYS A 31 9.44 -16.34 -2.34
C LYS A 31 9.88 -15.11 -3.12
N GLY A 32 10.85 -14.38 -2.57
CA GLY A 32 11.41 -13.16 -3.17
C GLY A 32 10.75 -11.87 -2.67
N GLN A 33 9.77 -11.95 -1.76
CA GLN A 33 9.24 -10.80 -1.02
C GLN A 33 9.91 -10.70 0.36
N ALA A 34 9.94 -9.48 0.92
CA ALA A 34 10.53 -9.24 2.23
C ALA A 34 9.50 -9.39 3.36
N GLY A 35 8.23 -9.14 3.05
CA GLY A 35 7.11 -9.20 3.99
C GLY A 35 6.90 -10.54 4.73
N ASP A 36 6.20 -10.44 5.86
CA ASP A 36 5.74 -11.55 6.68
C ASP A 36 4.26 -11.34 7.09
N GLU A 37 3.64 -12.33 7.74
CA GLU A 37 2.23 -12.25 8.14
C GLU A 37 2.00 -11.40 9.39
N PHE A 38 3.05 -10.87 10.02
CA PHE A 38 3.01 -10.17 11.30
C PHE A 38 3.16 -8.65 11.18
N SER A 39 3.64 -8.15 10.04
CA SER A 39 4.02 -6.75 9.86
C SER A 39 3.24 -6.07 8.72
N VAL A 40 3.22 -4.74 8.71
CA VAL A 40 2.67 -3.99 7.56
C VAL A 40 3.66 -4.00 6.39
N SER A 41 3.18 -4.23 5.18
CA SER A 41 3.95 -4.01 3.96
C SER A 41 3.85 -2.54 3.54
N ILE A 42 4.99 -1.93 3.25
CA ILE A 42 5.09 -0.65 2.54
C ILE A 42 5.61 -0.96 1.14
N CYS A 43 4.69 -1.05 0.18
CA CYS A 43 5.05 -1.30 -1.21
C CYS A 43 5.59 -0.02 -1.84
N VAL A 44 6.87 -0.01 -2.18
CA VAL A 44 7.52 1.17 -2.76
C VAL A 44 7.50 1.16 -4.29
N LYS A 45 7.17 0.02 -4.90
CA LYS A 45 7.11 -0.16 -6.34
C LYS A 45 6.26 -1.36 -6.72
N ASP A 46 5.40 -1.20 -7.71
CA ASP A 46 4.70 -2.31 -8.36
C ASP A 46 5.10 -2.46 -9.84
N GLY A 47 4.33 -3.22 -10.62
CA GLY A 47 4.52 -3.41 -12.06
C GLY A 47 4.32 -2.15 -12.91
N GLY A 48 3.65 -1.12 -12.37
CA GLY A 48 3.52 0.21 -12.97
C GLY A 48 4.74 1.11 -12.74
N GLY A 49 5.55 0.84 -11.71
CA GLY A 49 6.74 1.62 -11.38
C GLY A 49 6.83 2.00 -9.91
N PRO A 50 7.85 2.79 -9.52
CA PRO A 50 7.99 3.25 -8.15
C PRO A 50 6.88 4.23 -7.75
N TYR A 51 6.37 4.08 -6.53
CA TYR A 51 5.48 5.05 -5.90
C TYR A 51 6.22 6.34 -5.50
N HIS A 52 5.47 7.36 -5.09
CA HIS A 52 6.02 8.69 -4.89
C HIS A 52 7.08 8.67 -3.78
N PHE A 53 8.27 9.19 -4.06
CA PHE A 53 9.43 9.11 -3.15
C PHE A 53 9.13 9.70 -1.77
N ASP A 54 8.56 10.92 -1.72
CA ASP A 54 8.21 11.56 -0.45
C ASP A 54 7.15 10.78 0.34
N MET A 55 6.18 10.19 -0.35
CA MET A 55 5.11 9.43 0.28
C MET A 55 5.68 8.15 0.93
N ASN A 56 6.56 7.46 0.20
CA ASN A 56 7.28 6.31 0.72
C ASN A 56 8.17 6.68 1.94
N ASN A 57 8.85 7.82 1.91
CA ASN A 57 9.63 8.31 3.04
C ASN A 57 8.74 8.66 4.25
N LYS A 58 7.62 9.36 4.02
CA LYS A 58 6.65 9.72 5.05
C LYS A 58 6.14 8.47 5.78
N LEU A 59 5.71 7.44 5.03
CA LEU A 59 5.20 6.19 5.59
C LEU A 59 6.26 5.45 6.42
N ARG A 60 7.48 5.29 5.89
CA ARG A 60 8.59 4.67 6.64
C ARG A 60 8.94 5.45 7.89
N HIS A 61 8.98 6.78 7.80
CA HIS A 61 9.29 7.63 8.94
C HIS A 61 8.23 7.52 10.04
N LEU A 62 6.95 7.49 9.68
CA LEU A 62 5.86 7.27 10.63
C LEU A 62 5.96 5.89 11.29
N ALA A 63 6.22 4.84 10.50
CA ALA A 63 6.38 3.49 11.03
C ALA A 63 7.55 3.41 12.02
N GLN A 64 8.71 3.97 11.66
CA GLN A 64 9.89 4.02 12.53
C GLN A 64 9.64 4.84 13.80
N THR A 65 9.06 6.03 13.68
CA THR A 65 8.82 6.95 14.81
C THR A 65 7.86 6.35 15.84
N HIS A 66 6.89 5.54 15.38
CA HIS A 66 5.89 4.93 16.24
C HIS A 66 6.16 3.45 16.55
N ASN A 67 7.35 2.94 16.23
CA ASN A 67 7.76 1.54 16.43
C ASN A 67 6.76 0.54 15.85
N ILE A 68 6.30 0.79 14.63
CA ILE A 68 5.39 -0.08 13.89
C ILE A 68 6.24 -1.05 13.04
N PRO A 69 6.21 -2.37 13.32
CA PRO A 69 6.85 -3.38 12.50
C PRO A 69 6.37 -3.30 11.06
N HIS A 70 7.31 -3.16 10.13
CA HIS A 70 7.02 -3.02 8.72
C HIS A 70 8.13 -3.61 7.84
N HIS A 71 7.75 -3.99 6.62
CA HIS A 71 8.66 -4.36 5.55
C HIS A 71 8.54 -3.40 4.37
N VAL A 72 9.60 -3.32 3.57
CA VAL A 72 9.62 -2.53 2.33
C VAL A 72 9.61 -3.50 1.16
N ASP A 73 8.51 -3.54 0.41
CA ASP A 73 8.29 -4.55 -0.63
C ASP A 73 8.25 -3.97 -2.05
N ILE A 74 8.50 -4.85 -3.02
CA ILE A 74 8.46 -4.56 -4.46
C ILE A 74 7.68 -5.67 -5.17
N TYR A 75 6.57 -5.32 -5.81
CA TYR A 75 5.69 -6.28 -6.49
C TYR A 75 5.69 -6.10 -8.01
N THR A 76 6.65 -6.71 -8.70
CA THR A 76 6.86 -6.50 -10.15
C THR A 76 5.77 -7.02 -11.08
N TYR A 77 4.90 -7.92 -10.60
CA TYR A 77 3.85 -8.58 -11.39
C TYR A 77 2.43 -8.22 -10.93
N TYR A 78 2.31 -7.22 -10.06
CA TYR A 78 1.06 -6.71 -9.50
C TYR A 78 0.91 -5.23 -9.91
N SER A 79 -0.32 -4.73 -9.93
CA SER A 79 -0.65 -3.33 -10.20
C SER A 79 -1.77 -2.92 -9.25
N SER A 80 -1.64 -1.78 -8.57
CA SER A 80 -2.66 -1.33 -7.61
C SER A 80 -3.67 -0.32 -8.18
N ASP A 81 -4.72 -0.06 -7.39
CA ASP A 81 -5.62 1.11 -7.52
C ASP A 81 -4.85 2.45 -7.61
N GLY A 82 -3.71 2.58 -6.91
CA GLY A 82 -2.85 3.77 -6.98
C GLY A 82 -2.15 3.91 -8.34
N THR A 83 -1.73 2.80 -8.94
CA THR A 83 -1.18 2.77 -10.29
C THR A 83 -2.26 3.05 -11.33
N ALA A 84 -3.48 2.55 -11.13
CA ALA A 84 -4.62 2.87 -11.99
C ALA A 84 -4.97 4.37 -11.94
N TYR A 85 -4.97 5.00 -10.76
CA TYR A 85 -5.15 6.44 -10.58
C TYR A 85 -4.14 7.26 -11.40
N TRP A 86 -2.84 6.93 -11.31
CA TRP A 86 -1.80 7.61 -12.08
C TRP A 86 -1.95 7.41 -13.58
N ARG A 87 -2.27 6.19 -14.03
CA ARG A 87 -2.52 5.91 -15.45
C ARG A 87 -3.71 6.69 -16.01
N ALA A 88 -4.69 7.02 -15.18
CA ALA A 88 -5.82 7.87 -15.54
C ALA A 88 -5.49 9.38 -15.59
N GLY A 89 -4.26 9.78 -15.31
CA GLY A 89 -3.81 11.17 -15.33
C GLY A 89 -3.87 11.87 -13.96
N GLY A 90 -4.05 11.12 -12.88
CA GLY A 90 -4.01 11.65 -11.52
C GLY A 90 -2.65 12.26 -11.16
N ALA A 91 -2.66 13.38 -10.44
CA ALA A 91 -1.46 14.15 -10.09
C ALA A 91 -1.02 14.02 -8.61
N ALA A 92 -1.83 13.38 -7.76
CA ALA A 92 -1.52 13.23 -6.35
C ALA A 92 -0.25 12.39 -6.10
N LYS A 93 0.38 12.60 -4.94
CA LYS A 93 1.43 11.71 -4.44
C LYS A 93 0.81 10.39 -4.03
N VAL A 94 1.12 9.31 -4.73
CA VAL A 94 0.59 7.97 -4.43
C VAL A 94 1.55 7.19 -3.54
N GLY A 95 0.99 6.47 -2.57
CA GLY A 95 1.67 5.42 -1.79
C GLY A 95 0.78 4.20 -1.66
N LEU A 96 1.38 3.06 -1.28
CA LEU A 96 0.69 1.79 -1.11
C LEU A 96 1.17 1.09 0.16
N VAL A 97 0.23 0.68 1.01
CA VAL A 97 0.51 -0.11 2.21
C VAL A 97 -0.56 -1.18 2.41
N GLY A 98 -0.26 -2.17 3.23
CA GLY A 98 -1.31 -2.98 3.85
C GLY A 98 -0.77 -4.23 4.52
N PRO A 99 -1.66 -5.09 5.02
CA PRO A 99 -1.25 -6.21 5.84
C PRO A 99 -0.52 -7.26 4.99
N GLY A 100 0.51 -7.88 5.54
CA GLY A 100 1.08 -9.10 4.96
C GLY A 100 0.04 -10.22 4.89
N VAL A 101 -0.18 -10.78 3.70
CA VAL A 101 -1.15 -11.86 3.44
C VAL A 101 -0.46 -13.01 2.71
N ASP A 102 -0.61 -14.22 3.25
CA ASP A 102 -0.19 -15.47 2.64
C ASP A 102 -1.36 -16.11 1.88
N GLY A 103 -1.06 -16.82 0.79
CA GLY A 103 -2.08 -17.52 0.00
C GLY A 103 -3.08 -16.61 -0.72
N SER A 104 -2.68 -15.38 -1.04
CA SER A 104 -3.45 -14.41 -1.83
C SER A 104 -4.12 -15.08 -3.06
N HIS A 105 -5.40 -14.78 -3.29
CA HIS A 105 -6.26 -15.39 -4.32
C HIS A 105 -6.49 -16.92 -4.19
N ALA A 106 -6.13 -17.51 -3.05
CA ALA A 106 -6.46 -18.89 -2.69
C ALA A 106 -7.13 -18.93 -1.29
N TYR A 107 -6.54 -19.63 -0.32
CA TYR A 107 -6.99 -19.57 1.07
C TYR A 107 -6.13 -18.55 1.82
N GLU A 108 -6.62 -17.31 1.85
CA GLU A 108 -5.89 -16.17 2.40
C GLU A 108 -5.73 -16.27 3.93
N ARG A 109 -4.52 -15.99 4.40
CA ARG A 109 -4.17 -15.99 5.82
C ARG A 109 -3.31 -14.78 6.16
N THR A 110 -3.58 -14.19 7.31
CA THR A 110 -2.80 -13.09 7.88
C THR A 110 -2.82 -13.21 9.40
N HIS A 111 -1.81 -12.65 10.08
CA HIS A 111 -1.84 -12.55 11.53
C HIS A 111 -2.60 -11.28 11.96
N GLN A 112 -3.23 -11.33 13.14
CA GLN A 112 -3.93 -10.17 13.70
C GLN A 112 -2.98 -8.98 13.94
N ASP A 113 -1.70 -9.24 14.20
CA ASP A 113 -0.69 -8.20 14.39
C ASP A 113 -0.47 -7.38 13.11
N SER A 114 -0.49 -8.01 11.94
CA SER A 114 -0.35 -7.31 10.66
C SER A 114 -1.52 -6.35 10.40
N LEU A 115 -2.74 -6.78 10.74
CA LEU A 115 -3.92 -5.91 10.73
C LEU A 115 -3.79 -4.75 11.72
N TYR A 116 -3.32 -5.03 12.94
CA TYR A 116 -3.11 -4.01 13.97
C TYR A 116 -2.06 -2.98 13.54
N HIS A 117 -0.90 -3.42 13.05
CA HIS A 117 0.18 -2.54 12.61
C HIS A 117 -0.20 -1.73 11.36
N THR A 118 -0.93 -2.33 10.42
CA THR A 118 -1.49 -1.60 9.28
C THR A 118 -2.44 -0.50 9.75
N THR A 119 -3.39 -0.85 10.62
CA THR A 119 -4.36 0.13 11.17
C THR A 119 -3.65 1.23 11.96
N HIS A 120 -2.62 0.88 12.72
CA HIS A 120 -1.82 1.84 13.47
C HIS A 120 -1.10 2.81 12.54
N LEU A 121 -0.48 2.32 11.46
CA LEU A 121 0.20 3.16 10.48
C LEU A 121 -0.79 4.11 9.78
N LEU A 122 -1.97 3.61 9.39
CA LEU A 122 -3.02 4.42 8.77
C LEU A 122 -3.49 5.53 9.72
N ALA A 123 -3.71 5.21 10.99
CA ALA A 123 -4.06 6.21 11.99
C ALA A 123 -2.97 7.28 12.15
N ARG A 124 -1.70 6.88 12.18
CA ARG A 124 -0.57 7.83 12.24
C ARG A 124 -0.47 8.70 10.98
N TYR A 125 -0.70 8.12 9.81
CA TYR A 125 -0.72 8.85 8.55
C TYR A 125 -1.81 9.93 8.51
N ILE A 126 -3.03 9.60 8.95
CA ILE A 126 -4.16 10.55 9.03
C ILE A 126 -3.87 11.68 10.03
N LEU A 127 -3.27 11.36 11.18
CA LEU A 127 -2.97 12.34 12.23
C LEU A 127 -1.74 13.22 11.95
N ALA A 128 -0.90 12.83 10.99
CA ALA A 128 0.29 13.59 10.57
C ALA A 128 0.00 14.63 9.47
N GLY A 129 -1.28 14.82 9.13
CA GLY A 129 -1.75 15.84 8.18
C GLY A 129 -1.64 17.27 8.70
#